data_AF-A0A9D7LXP1-F1
#
_entry.id   AF-A0A9D7LXP1-F1
#
_cell.length_a   1.000
_cell.length_b   1.000
_cell.length_c   1.000
_cell.angle_alpha   90.00
_cell.angle_beta   90.00
_cell.angle_gamma   90.00
#
_symmetry.space_group_name_H-M   'P 1'
#
loop_
_entity.id
_entity.type
_entity.pdbx_description
1 polymer ?
#
loop_
_entity_poly.entity_id
_entity_poly.type
_entity_poly.pdbx_seq_one_letter_code
_entity_poly.pdbx_strand_id
1 'polypeptide(L)'
;MNDHDDPLRAAVSDSLYHEALKTLGDALKAGPKALARSTGAAARTNFVDRLTTLAHQLDVGGHGGAKEVHEAASIIARMQQNQKNVESDDWSVADHEAVAGLKGIETTLLKLANGVEQ
;
A
#
# COMPACT_ATOMS: atom_id res chain seq x y z
N MET A 1 -7.15 35.74 -4.97
CA MET A 1 -7.10 34.43 -5.67
C MET A 1 -7.79 33.46 -4.75
N ASN A 2 -8.94 32.92 -5.17
CA ASN A 2 -9.57 31.82 -4.46
C ASN A 2 -8.92 30.55 -5.02
N ASP A 3 -7.94 30.02 -4.30
CA ASP A 3 -7.46 28.65 -4.44
C ASP A 3 -8.61 27.73 -3.99
N HIS A 4 -9.64 27.64 -4.84
CA HIS A 4 -10.61 26.56 -4.74
C HIS A 4 -9.84 25.29 -5.05
N ASP A 5 -9.51 24.56 -4.00
CA ASP A 5 -9.23 23.14 -4.06
C ASP A 5 -10.24 22.51 -5.03
N ASP A 6 -9.75 22.11 -6.21
CA ASP A 6 -10.59 21.60 -7.27
C ASP A 6 -11.27 20.32 -6.73
N PRO A 7 -12.61 20.28 -6.59
CA PRO A 7 -13.28 19.16 -5.93
C PRO A 7 -13.09 17.85 -6.69
N LEU A 8 -12.74 17.91 -7.98
CA LEU A 8 -12.36 16.74 -8.77
C LEU A 8 -11.01 16.19 -8.30
N ARG A 9 -10.01 17.04 -8.04
CA ARG A 9 -8.70 16.62 -7.49
C ARG A 9 -8.83 16.00 -6.09
N ALA A 10 -9.64 16.58 -5.22
CA ALA A 10 -9.88 16.03 -3.88
C ALA A 10 -10.56 14.64 -3.96
N ALA A 11 -11.57 14.49 -4.81
CA ALA A 11 -12.25 13.20 -5.02
C ALA A 11 -11.34 12.12 -5.65
N VAL A 12 -10.46 12.51 -6.57
CA VAL A 12 -9.45 11.60 -7.15
C VAL A 12 -8.45 11.16 -6.09
N SER A 13 -7.98 12.07 -5.23
CA SER A 13 -7.06 11.75 -4.13
C SER A 13 -7.67 10.76 -3.14
N ASP A 14 -8.91 11.01 -2.72
CA ASP A 14 -9.64 10.14 -1.79
C ASP A 14 -9.81 8.72 -2.35
N SER A 15 -10.15 8.62 -3.64
CA SER A 15 -10.23 7.33 -4.34
C SER A 15 -8.87 6.60 -4.37
N LEU A 16 -7.76 7.31 -4.56
CA LEU A 16 -6.42 6.72 -4.56
C LEU A 16 -6.01 6.24 -3.17
N TYR A 17 -6.31 6.99 -2.10
CA TYR A 17 -6.05 6.58 -0.73
C TYR A 17 -6.86 5.34 -0.35
N HIS A 18 -8.17 5.33 -0.66
CA HIS A 18 -9.02 4.18 -0.40
C HIS A 18 -8.56 2.93 -1.17
N GLU A 19 -8.09 3.07 -2.40
CA GLU A 19 -7.57 1.95 -3.17
C GLU A 19 -6.23 1.44 -2.62
N ALA A 20 -5.36 2.33 -2.14
CA ALA A 20 -4.10 1.95 -1.48
C ALA A 20 -4.35 1.20 -0.17
N LEU A 21 -5.25 1.72 0.67
CA LEU A 21 -5.67 1.09 1.93
C LEU A 21 -6.29 -0.29 1.68
N LYS A 22 -7.17 -0.41 0.69
CA LYS A 22 -7.77 -1.68 0.31
C LYS A 22 -6.71 -2.68 -0.16
N THR A 23 -5.80 -2.26 -1.03
CA THR A 23 -4.73 -3.12 -1.56
C THR A 23 -3.80 -3.60 -0.44
N LEU A 24 -3.47 -2.73 0.51
CA LEU A 24 -2.69 -3.07 1.70
C LEU A 24 -3.42 -4.08 2.59
N GLY A 25 -4.71 -3.84 2.87
CA GLY A 25 -5.54 -4.74 3.67
C GLY A 25 -5.71 -6.12 3.04
N ASP A 26 -5.94 -6.18 1.72
CA ASP A 26 -6.02 -7.43 0.97
C ASP A 26 -4.69 -8.20 1.00
N ALA A 27 -3.55 -7.52 0.89
CA ALA A 27 -2.22 -8.13 0.99
C ALA A 27 -1.98 -8.77 2.37
N LEU A 28 -2.34 -8.06 3.44
CA LEU A 28 -2.22 -8.56 4.82
C LEU A 28 -3.16 -9.74 5.10
N LYS A 29 -4.39 -9.69 4.56
CA LYS A 29 -5.40 -10.74 4.71
C LYS A 29 -5.06 -12.01 3.92
N ALA A 30 -4.36 -11.89 2.80
CA ALA A 30 -3.98 -13.01 1.95
C ALA A 30 -3.09 -14.03 2.70
N GLY A 31 -2.32 -13.58 3.70
CA GLY A 31 -1.39 -14.43 4.44
C GLY A 31 -0.11 -14.72 3.64
N PRO A 32 0.91 -15.32 4.29
CA PRO A 32 2.28 -15.41 3.76
C PRO A 32 2.37 -16.17 2.43
N LYS A 33 1.67 -17.30 2.34
CA LYS A 33 1.70 -18.19 1.17
C LYS A 33 1.03 -17.59 -0.06
N ALA A 34 -0.10 -16.92 0.11
CA ALA A 34 -0.76 -16.22 -0.98
C ALA A 34 0.03 -14.97 -1.39
N LEU A 35 0.64 -14.28 -0.42
CA LEU A 35 1.51 -13.14 -0.68
C LEU A 35 2.71 -13.55 -1.55
N ALA A 36 3.42 -14.63 -1.18
CA ALA A 36 4.54 -15.20 -1.94
C ALA A 36 4.17 -15.59 -3.38
N ARG A 37 2.97 -16.18 -3.54
CA ARG A 37 2.42 -16.59 -4.85
C ARG A 37 1.90 -15.41 -5.68
N SER A 38 1.67 -14.25 -5.07
CA SER A 38 1.24 -13.03 -5.76
C SER A 38 2.37 -12.32 -6.53
N THR A 39 3.45 -13.03 -6.84
CA THR A 39 4.62 -12.51 -7.53
C THR A 39 4.60 -12.90 -9.00
N GLY A 40 4.47 -11.90 -9.88
CA GLY A 40 4.57 -12.09 -11.33
C GLY A 40 3.69 -11.12 -12.12
N ALA A 41 4.16 -10.70 -13.29
CA ALA A 41 3.42 -9.78 -14.18
C ALA A 41 2.05 -10.33 -14.64
N ALA A 42 1.83 -11.63 -14.53
CA ALA A 42 0.56 -12.30 -14.87
C ALA A 42 -0.36 -12.53 -13.65
N ALA A 43 0.09 -12.25 -12.42
CA ALA A 43 -0.74 -12.41 -11.23
C ALA A 43 -1.73 -11.24 -11.13
N ARG A 44 -3.03 -11.55 -11.25
CA ARG A 44 -4.14 -10.58 -11.14
C ARG A 44 -4.16 -9.78 -9.82
N THR A 45 -3.40 -10.26 -8.83
CA THR A 45 -3.23 -9.75 -7.46
C THR A 45 -1.81 -9.23 -7.17
N ASN A 46 -1.06 -8.72 -8.15
CA ASN A 46 0.26 -8.13 -7.86
C ASN A 46 0.12 -6.85 -6.99
N PHE A 47 0.18 -7.03 -5.67
CA PHE A 47 -0.01 -5.96 -4.67
C PHE A 47 1.06 -4.88 -4.78
N VAL A 48 2.32 -5.29 -5.03
CA VAL A 48 3.45 -4.37 -5.16
C VAL A 48 3.28 -3.46 -6.37
N ASP A 49 2.92 -4.02 -7.52
CA ASP A 49 2.69 -3.27 -8.75
C ASP A 49 1.53 -2.27 -8.59
N ARG A 50 0.42 -2.71 -7.97
CA ARG A 50 -0.71 -1.85 -7.66
C ARG A 50 -0.33 -0.70 -6.73
N LEU A 51 0.34 -0.97 -5.62
CA LEU A 51 0.78 0.06 -4.69
C LEU A 51 1.79 1.01 -5.34
N THR A 52 2.70 0.51 -6.17
CA THR A 52 3.67 1.34 -6.91
C THR A 52 2.96 2.28 -7.89
N THR A 53 1.94 1.78 -8.59
CA THR A 53 1.11 2.58 -9.50
C THR A 53 0.34 3.66 -8.74
N LEU A 54 -0.27 3.31 -7.62
CA LEU A 54 -1.00 4.26 -6.77
C LEU A 54 -0.08 5.34 -6.20
N ALA A 55 1.11 4.96 -5.73
CA ALA A 55 2.13 5.90 -5.28
C ALA A 55 2.52 6.88 -6.38
N HIS A 56 2.70 6.38 -7.61
CA HIS A 56 3.01 7.24 -8.75
C HIS A 56 1.85 8.20 -9.10
N GLN A 57 0.61 7.73 -9.05
CA GLN A 57 -0.56 8.58 -9.29
C GLN A 57 -0.72 9.66 -8.21
N LEU A 58 -0.45 9.34 -6.94
CA LEU A 58 -0.43 10.31 -5.85
C LEU A 58 0.68 11.36 -6.06
N ASP A 59 1.88 10.92 -6.43
CA ASP A 59 3.04 11.79 -6.69
C ASP A 59 2.78 12.76 -7.87
N VAL A 60 2.31 12.23 -9.01
CA VAL A 60 1.95 13.02 -10.19
C VAL A 60 0.81 13.99 -9.90
N GLY A 61 -0.15 13.60 -9.06
CA GLY A 61 -1.25 14.45 -8.61
C GLY A 61 -0.84 15.53 -7.60
N GLY A 62 0.38 15.47 -7.06
CA GLY A 62 0.87 16.35 -5.99
C GLY A 62 0.19 16.09 -4.64
N HIS A 63 -0.26 14.87 -4.41
CA HIS A 63 -0.97 14.45 -3.21
C HIS A 63 0.02 13.90 -2.18
N GLY A 64 -0.25 14.13 -0.88
CA GLY A 64 0.50 13.52 0.21
C GLY A 64 0.38 11.98 0.18
N GLY A 65 1.22 11.27 0.93
CA GLY A 65 1.07 9.81 1.08
C GLY A 65 1.74 8.97 -0.01
N ALA A 66 2.23 9.56 -1.12
CA ALA A 66 2.89 8.82 -2.19
C ALA A 66 4.10 8.01 -1.68
N LYS A 67 4.90 8.61 -0.78
CA LYS A 67 6.05 7.95 -0.17
C LYS A 67 5.64 6.77 0.70
N GLU A 68 4.59 6.94 1.50
CA GLU A 68 4.04 5.91 2.39
C GLU A 68 3.49 4.73 1.58
N VAL A 69 2.76 4.98 0.49
CA VAL A 69 2.27 3.92 -0.39
C VAL A 69 3.44 3.19 -1.07
N HIS A 70 4.48 3.91 -1.50
CA HIS A 70 5.68 3.30 -2.08
C HIS A 70 6.47 2.47 -1.06
N GLU A 71 6.56 2.93 0.19
CA GLU A 71 7.17 2.21 1.29
C GLU A 71 6.40 0.92 1.61
N ALA A 72 5.07 0.98 1.62
CA ALA A 72 4.22 -0.21 1.77
C ALA A 72 4.48 -1.23 0.65
N ALA A 73 4.59 -0.77 -0.60
CA ALA A 73 4.94 -1.63 -1.74
C ALA A 73 6.30 -2.33 -1.51
N SER A 74 7.29 -1.58 -1.02
CA SER A 74 8.63 -2.09 -0.73
C SER A 74 8.65 -3.12 0.40
N ILE A 75 7.90 -2.88 1.48
CA ILE A 75 7.77 -3.82 2.60
C ILE A 75 7.08 -5.11 2.12
N ILE A 76 5.98 -4.99 1.38
CA ILE A 76 5.28 -6.15 0.81
C ILE A 76 6.20 -6.93 -0.13
N ALA A 77 6.98 -6.26 -0.98
CA ALA A 77 7.95 -6.92 -1.86
C ALA A 77 9.01 -7.71 -1.07
N ARG A 78 9.47 -7.16 0.05
CA ARG A 78 10.42 -7.86 0.95
C ARG A 78 9.78 -9.08 1.60
N MET A 79 8.56 -8.95 2.12
CA MET A 79 7.80 -10.08 2.69
C MET A 79 7.58 -11.17 1.63
N GLN A 80 7.21 -10.79 0.40
CA GLN A 80 7.08 -11.72 -0.73
C GLN A 80 8.38 -12.48 -1.02
N GLN A 81 9.53 -11.80 -0.97
CA GLN A 81 10.83 -12.45 -1.18
C GLN A 81 11.21 -13.38 -0.03
N ASN A 82 10.97 -12.97 1.22
CA ASN A 82 11.23 -13.81 2.39
C ASN A 82 10.43 -15.12 2.32
N GLN A 83 9.16 -15.02 1.91
CA GLN A 83 8.25 -16.15 1.85
C GLN A 83 8.47 -17.07 0.63
N LYS A 84 9.20 -16.64 -0.42
CA LYS A 84 9.59 -17.54 -1.52
C LYS A 84 10.54 -18.66 -1.07
N ASN A 85 11.30 -18.43 -0.01
CA ASN A 85 12.31 -19.35 0.48
C ASN A 85 11.84 -20.16 1.71
N VAL A 86 10.58 -19.98 2.12
CA VAL A 86 10.02 -20.55 3.35
C VAL A 86 8.77 -21.35 2.99
N GLU A 87 8.79 -22.67 3.21
CA GLU A 87 7.62 -23.55 3.01
C GLU A 87 6.64 -23.53 4.21
N SER A 88 6.61 -22.44 4.98
CA SER A 88 5.74 -22.29 6.16
C SER A 88 4.48 -21.51 5.79
N ASP A 89 3.35 -21.91 6.37
CA ASP A 89 2.10 -21.16 6.31
C ASP A 89 2.03 -20.04 7.38
N ASP A 90 3.05 -19.90 8.23
CA ASP A 90 3.15 -18.89 9.29
C ASP A 90 4.07 -17.71 8.92
N TRP A 91 3.77 -16.54 9.49
CA TRP A 91 4.60 -15.35 9.37
C TRP A 91 5.90 -15.51 10.17
N SER A 92 7.04 -15.15 9.59
CA SER A 92 8.30 -15.07 10.34
C SER A 92 8.28 -13.86 11.29
N VAL A 93 9.16 -13.85 12.29
CA VAL A 93 9.34 -12.68 13.18
C VAL A 93 9.61 -11.40 12.38
N ALA A 94 10.44 -11.49 11.33
CA ALA A 94 10.71 -10.37 10.44
C ALA A 94 9.46 -9.91 9.66
N ASP A 95 8.54 -10.83 9.36
CA ASP A 95 7.27 -10.47 8.73
C ASP A 95 6.30 -9.83 9.72
N HIS A 96 6.31 -10.25 10.99
CA HIS A 96 5.55 -9.57 12.05
C HIS A 96 6.00 -8.12 12.25
N GLU A 97 7.32 -7.86 12.22
CA GLU A 97 7.86 -6.49 12.25
C GLU A 97 7.44 -5.69 11.00
N ALA A 98 7.49 -6.33 9.82
CA ALA A 98 7.02 -5.73 8.58
C ALA A 98 5.53 -5.38 8.62
N VAL A 99 4.67 -6.25 9.17
CA VAL A 99 3.23 -5.99 9.37
C VAL A 99 3.01 -4.80 10.31
N ALA A 100 3.82 -4.64 11.36
CA ALA A 100 3.73 -3.48 12.23
C ALA A 100 4.07 -2.17 11.49
N GLY A 101 5.10 -2.19 10.62
CA GLY A 101 5.42 -1.08 9.73
C GLY A 101 4.26 -0.73 8.78
N LEU A 102 3.64 -1.75 8.17
CA LEU A 102 2.47 -1.57 7.29
C LEU A 102 1.27 -0.94 8.02
N LYS A 103 1.03 -1.28 9.29
CA LYS A 103 -0.02 -0.64 10.11
C LYS A 103 0.26 0.84 10.42
N GLY A 104 1.53 1.20 10.58
CA GLY A 104 1.94 2.61 10.70
C GLY A 104 1.58 3.40 9.44
N ILE A 105 1.89 2.83 8.29
CA ILE A 105 1.54 3.40 6.97
C ILE A 105 0.02 3.49 6.78
N GLU A 106 -0.72 2.42 7.11
CA GLU A 106 -2.19 2.40 7.07
C GLU A 106 -2.79 3.57 7.86
N THR A 107 -2.28 3.79 9.07
CA THR A 107 -2.73 4.89 9.94
C THR A 107 -2.46 6.26 9.31
N THR A 108 -1.29 6.45 8.70
CA THR A 108 -0.96 7.70 8.01
C THR A 108 -1.86 7.94 6.80
N LEU A 109 -2.10 6.91 5.98
CA LEU A 109 -2.99 7.00 4.82
C LEU A 109 -4.45 7.26 5.23
N LEU A 110 -4.92 6.68 6.34
CA LEU A 110 -6.25 6.97 6.90
C LEU A 110 -6.39 8.42 7.36
N LYS A 111 -5.35 9.03 7.93
CA LYS A 111 -5.37 10.46 8.29
C LYS A 111 -5.47 11.34 7.04
N LEU A 112 -4.67 11.02 6.02
CA LEU A 112 -4.67 11.74 4.74
C LEU A 112 -6.03 11.63 4.02
N ALA A 113 -6.63 10.44 4.00
CA ALA A 113 -7.96 10.22 3.42
C ALA A 113 -9.05 11.04 4.16
N ASN A 114 -8.95 11.15 5.49
CA ASN A 114 -9.90 11.92 6.29
C ASN A 114 -9.60 13.43 6.33
N GLY A 115 -8.59 13.92 5.58
CA GLY A 115 -8.20 15.33 5.59
C GLY A 115 -7.65 15.81 6.94
N VAL A 116 -7.15 14.90 7.79
CA VAL A 116 -6.53 15.25 9.06
C VAL A 116 -5.08 15.65 8.76
N GLU A 117 -4.81 16.96 8.80
CA GLU A 117 -3.44 17.49 8.69
C GLU A 117 -2.52 16.88 9.77
N GLN A 118 -1.26 16.62 9.38
CA GLN A 118 -0.21 16.00 10.20
C GLN A 118 0.28 16.91 11.32
#